data_AF-A0A0H3J111-F1
#
_entry.id   AF-A0A0H3J111-F1
#
_cell.length_a   1.000
_cell.length_b   1.000
_cell.length_c   1.000
_cell.angle_alpha   90.00
_cell.angle_beta   90.00
_cell.angle_gamma   90.00
#
_symmetry.space_group_name_H-M   'P 1'
#
loop_
_entity.id
_entity.type
_entity.pdbx_description
1 polymer ?
#
loop_
_entity_poly.entity_id
_entity_poly.type
_entity_poly.pdbx_seq_one_letter_code
_entity_poly.pdbx_strand_id
1 'polypeptide(L)'
;MKIQEIRSNQQNKYGEIIEYLKQDNEYWINNDKWDLTEKFFVGKKIYAVRYIDFDKFKNQYIKNEIKYYITYNFKNNLLKNTYIVKLGNTFKHFSVFINKYYKFLETFNSIDKESFSLKFNNYLLINNVMTSQEMKGLPSILDFIKDFYDDREETEKDIWYSKNINGAKIPASGANNGVNNQLNFSTIPIYYRETIKKYFKTIITKKVGIIVVRF
;
A
#
# COMPACT_ATOMS: atom_id res chain seq x y z
N MET A 1 3.79 25.48 2.98
CA MET A 1 4.73 24.34 3.05
C MET A 1 5.59 24.37 1.80
N LYS A 2 6.90 24.59 1.93
CA LYS A 2 7.78 24.85 0.78
C LYS A 2 8.20 23.51 0.15
N ILE A 3 8.29 23.44 -1.17
CA ILE A 3 8.62 22.23 -1.97
C ILE A 3 9.86 21.48 -1.44
N GLN A 4 10.81 22.18 -0.82
CA GLN A 4 12.00 21.60 -0.19
C GLN A 4 11.69 20.74 1.05
N GLU A 5 10.74 21.15 1.90
CA GLU A 5 10.31 20.38 3.08
C GLU A 5 9.61 19.08 2.66
N ILE A 6 8.77 19.15 1.62
CA ILE A 6 8.07 17.99 1.04
C ILE A 6 9.07 16.96 0.49
N ARG A 7 10.11 17.42 -0.24
CA ARG A 7 11.17 16.54 -0.75
C ARG A 7 12.01 15.92 0.37
N SER A 8 12.32 16.69 1.41
CA SER A 8 13.05 16.20 2.59
C SER A 8 12.28 15.10 3.33
N ASN A 9 10.98 15.28 3.54
CA ASN A 9 10.12 14.26 4.18
C ASN A 9 9.95 13.01 3.31
N GLN A 10 9.78 13.15 2.00
CA GLN A 10 9.71 12.01 1.08
C GLN A 10 11.02 11.22 1.01
N GLN A 11 12.16 11.91 1.03
CA GLN A 11 13.47 11.27 1.06
C GLN A 11 13.71 10.51 2.38
N ASN A 12 13.20 11.04 3.50
CA ASN A 12 13.18 10.35 4.79
C ASN A 12 12.33 9.06 4.74
N LYS A 13 11.12 9.13 4.16
CA LYS A 13 10.24 7.96 3.98
C LYS A 13 10.85 6.86 3.11
N TYR A 14 11.55 7.24 2.04
CA TYR A 14 12.30 6.25 1.27
C TYR A 14 13.43 5.61 2.10
N GLY A 15 14.09 6.38 2.95
CA GLY A 15 15.04 5.85 3.94
C GLY A 15 14.41 4.79 4.87
N GLU A 16 13.22 5.06 5.40
CA GLU A 16 12.46 4.09 6.20
C GLU A 16 12.17 2.79 5.44
N ILE A 17 11.84 2.88 4.14
CA ILE A 17 11.67 1.70 3.27
C ILE A 17 12.97 0.88 3.21
N ILE A 18 14.10 1.54 2.98
CA ILE A 18 15.40 0.87 2.90
C ILE A 18 15.74 0.19 4.22
N GLU A 19 15.60 0.88 5.34
CA GLU A 19 15.87 0.31 6.67
C GLU A 19 14.95 -0.88 6.98
N TYR A 20 13.68 -0.82 6.58
CA TYR A 20 12.76 -1.95 6.72
C TYR A 20 13.19 -3.17 5.89
N LEU A 21 13.67 -2.96 4.66
CA LEU A 21 14.12 -4.03 3.76
C LEU A 21 15.51 -4.60 4.14
N LYS A 22 16.31 -3.87 4.91
CA LYS A 22 17.58 -4.36 5.48
C LYS A 22 17.39 -5.36 6.62
N GLN A 23 16.19 -5.47 7.18
CA GLN A 23 15.88 -6.50 8.17
C GLN A 23 16.15 -7.91 7.62
N ASP A 24 16.22 -8.90 8.52
CA ASP A 24 16.45 -10.32 8.19
C ASP A 24 17.77 -10.53 7.40
N ASN A 25 18.85 -9.96 7.92
CA ASN A 25 20.19 -9.99 7.31
C ASN A 25 20.18 -9.49 5.86
N GLU A 26 19.44 -8.42 5.61
CA GLU A 26 19.32 -7.76 4.31
C GLU A 26 18.77 -8.65 3.18
N TYR A 27 18.11 -9.76 3.52
CA TYR A 27 17.57 -10.69 2.54
C TYR A 27 16.64 -9.98 1.53
N TRP A 28 15.73 -9.12 2.02
CA TRP A 28 14.70 -8.50 1.19
C TRP A 28 15.27 -7.46 0.23
N ILE A 29 16.25 -6.69 0.68
CA ILE A 29 16.86 -5.63 -0.14
C ILE A 29 17.82 -6.23 -1.18
N ASN A 30 18.69 -7.16 -0.77
CA ASN A 30 19.79 -7.66 -1.62
C ASN A 30 19.35 -8.78 -2.58
N ASN A 31 18.31 -9.56 -2.24
CA ASN A 31 17.82 -10.60 -3.13
C ASN A 31 16.66 -10.09 -4.00
N ASP A 32 16.83 -10.14 -5.31
CA ASP A 32 15.77 -9.85 -6.28
C ASP A 32 15.01 -11.12 -6.72
N LYS A 33 15.40 -12.30 -6.25
CA LYS A 33 14.65 -13.56 -6.45
C LYS A 33 14.30 -14.17 -5.11
N TRP A 34 13.04 -14.07 -4.73
CA TRP A 34 12.56 -14.63 -3.48
C TRP A 34 12.02 -16.04 -3.71
N ASP A 35 12.67 -17.03 -3.10
CA ASP A 35 12.28 -18.44 -3.23
C ASP A 35 11.08 -18.74 -2.33
N LEU A 36 9.94 -19.03 -2.96
CA LEU A 36 8.68 -19.32 -2.27
C LEU A 36 8.70 -20.69 -1.58
N THR A 37 9.65 -21.55 -1.92
CA THR A 37 9.82 -22.85 -1.28
C THR A 37 10.51 -22.76 0.09
N GLU A 38 11.04 -21.60 0.45
CA GLU A 38 11.54 -21.35 1.80
C GLU A 38 10.43 -21.48 2.84
N LYS A 39 10.79 -22.04 4.01
CA LYS A 39 9.83 -22.36 5.07
C LYS A 39 9.08 -21.14 5.59
N PHE A 40 9.73 -19.97 5.62
CA PHE A 40 9.09 -18.76 6.09
C PHE A 40 7.99 -18.28 5.13
N PHE A 41 8.10 -18.56 3.82
CA PHE A 41 7.05 -18.27 2.83
C PHE A 41 5.97 -19.34 2.79
N VAL A 42 6.18 -20.38 1.96
CA VAL A 42 5.20 -21.44 1.69
C VAL A 42 5.78 -22.82 1.99
N GLY A 43 7.11 -22.95 2.01
CA GLY A 43 7.79 -24.20 2.37
C GLY A 43 7.72 -25.30 1.30
N LYS A 44 7.02 -25.06 0.18
CA LYS A 44 6.84 -26.03 -0.90
C LYS A 44 6.59 -25.33 -2.23
N LYS A 45 6.92 -26.02 -3.32
CA LYS A 45 6.58 -25.56 -4.67
C LYS A 45 5.08 -25.65 -4.87
N ILE A 46 4.46 -24.52 -5.23
CA ILE A 46 3.05 -24.46 -5.61
C ILE A 46 2.97 -24.07 -7.09
N TYR A 47 2.31 -24.89 -7.91
CA TYR A 47 2.27 -24.78 -9.38
C TYR A 47 3.68 -24.80 -10.01
N ALA A 48 3.87 -24.06 -11.12
CA ALA A 48 5.14 -23.90 -11.81
C ALA A 48 6.03 -22.77 -11.22
N VAL A 49 5.56 -22.05 -10.20
CA VAL A 49 6.23 -20.86 -9.66
C VAL A 49 7.13 -21.25 -8.50
N ARG A 50 8.43 -20.96 -8.64
CA ARG A 50 9.40 -21.08 -7.56
C ARG A 50 9.78 -19.73 -6.96
N TYR A 51 9.87 -18.69 -7.79
CA TYR A 51 10.39 -17.40 -7.38
C TYR A 51 9.38 -16.28 -7.63
N ILE A 52 9.42 -15.26 -6.76
CA ILE A 52 9.04 -13.91 -7.14
C ILE A 52 10.30 -13.21 -7.65
N ASP A 53 10.27 -12.77 -8.91
CA ASP A 53 11.41 -12.23 -9.62
C ASP A 53 11.26 -10.71 -9.82
N PHE A 54 12.16 -9.96 -9.18
CA PHE A 54 12.23 -8.51 -9.21
C PHE A 54 13.33 -7.97 -10.15
N ASP A 55 14.19 -8.83 -10.70
CA ASP A 55 15.32 -8.41 -11.58
C ASP A 55 14.82 -7.58 -12.76
N LYS A 56 13.58 -7.85 -13.19
CA LYS A 56 12.98 -7.23 -14.37
C LYS A 56 12.51 -5.79 -14.13
N PHE A 57 12.46 -5.29 -12.89
CA PHE A 57 12.16 -3.89 -12.63
C PHE A 57 13.43 -3.05 -12.77
N LYS A 58 13.49 -2.22 -13.82
CA LYS A 58 14.69 -1.42 -14.13
C LYS A 58 14.88 -0.21 -13.21
N ASN A 59 13.79 0.26 -12.62
CA ASN A 59 13.81 1.38 -11.70
C ASN A 59 13.95 0.88 -10.27
N GLN A 60 15.09 1.17 -9.63
CA GLN A 60 15.41 0.68 -8.29
C GLN A 60 14.47 1.23 -7.21
N TYR A 61 14.08 2.51 -7.28
CA TYR A 61 13.18 3.13 -6.31
C TYR A 61 11.82 2.44 -6.31
N ILE A 62 11.27 2.25 -7.50
CA ILE A 62 9.99 1.55 -7.69
C ILE A 62 10.09 0.08 -7.31
N LYS A 63 11.19 -0.59 -7.66
CA LYS A 63 11.43 -1.97 -7.22
C LYS A 63 11.41 -2.08 -5.69
N ASN A 64 12.06 -1.14 -5.00
CA ASN A 64 12.12 -1.12 -3.54
C ASN A 64 10.75 -0.84 -2.91
N GLU A 65 9.93 0.06 -3.47
CA GLU A 65 8.56 0.28 -3.01
C GLU A 65 7.68 -0.98 -3.16
N ILE A 66 7.81 -1.73 -4.26
CA ILE A 66 7.08 -3.00 -4.46
C ILE A 66 7.56 -4.05 -3.44
N LYS A 67 8.87 -4.17 -3.25
CA LYS A 67 9.46 -5.06 -2.24
C LYS A 67 8.95 -4.73 -0.85
N TYR A 68 8.90 -3.45 -0.51
CA TYR A 68 8.38 -2.96 0.77
C TYR A 68 6.91 -3.34 0.96
N TYR A 69 6.06 -3.07 -0.02
CA TYR A 69 4.65 -3.47 -0.01
C TYR A 69 4.49 -4.97 0.28
N ILE A 70 5.20 -5.83 -0.46
CA ILE A 70 5.05 -7.28 -0.26
C ILE A 70 5.57 -7.68 1.12
N THR A 71 6.77 -7.24 1.49
CA THR A 71 7.43 -7.63 2.74
C THR A 71 6.61 -7.21 3.95
N TYR A 72 6.14 -5.96 3.97
CA TYR A 72 5.31 -5.43 5.05
C TYR A 72 4.03 -6.24 5.19
N ASN A 73 3.28 -6.42 4.10
CA ASN A 73 2.00 -7.11 4.20
C ASN A 73 2.18 -8.62 4.48
N PHE A 74 3.26 -9.23 4.03
CA PHE A 74 3.61 -10.60 4.35
C PHE A 74 3.93 -10.77 5.85
N LYS A 75 4.86 -9.97 6.39
CA LYS A 75 5.26 -10.01 7.81
C LYS A 75 4.09 -9.75 8.77
N ASN A 76 3.13 -8.92 8.34
CA ASN A 76 1.94 -8.59 9.13
C ASN A 76 0.74 -9.50 8.85
N ASN A 77 0.90 -10.60 8.10
CA ASN A 77 -0.18 -11.53 7.73
C ASN A 77 -1.38 -10.86 7.02
N LEU A 78 -1.14 -9.76 6.31
CA LEU A 78 -2.14 -9.01 5.54
C LEU A 78 -2.29 -9.54 4.10
N LEU A 79 -1.29 -10.29 3.60
CA LEU A 79 -1.38 -11.03 2.34
C LEU A 79 -1.49 -12.53 2.59
N LYS A 80 -2.39 -13.18 1.84
CA LYS A 80 -2.47 -14.65 1.82
C LYS A 80 -1.29 -15.22 1.04
N ASN A 81 -0.72 -16.33 1.51
CA ASN A 81 0.32 -17.07 0.79
C ASN A 81 -0.09 -17.42 -0.65
N THR A 82 -1.38 -17.70 -0.89
CA THR A 82 -1.92 -17.93 -2.23
C THR A 82 -1.79 -16.74 -3.16
N TYR A 83 -1.89 -15.51 -2.62
CA TYR A 83 -1.69 -14.29 -3.40
C TYR A 83 -0.20 -14.12 -3.74
N ILE A 84 0.69 -14.29 -2.75
CA ILE A 84 2.14 -14.21 -2.92
C ILE A 84 2.65 -15.18 -4.00
N VAL A 85 2.17 -16.43 -4.01
CA VAL A 85 2.52 -17.40 -5.06
C VAL A 85 2.11 -16.92 -6.45
N LYS A 86 0.91 -16.35 -6.57
CA LYS A 86 0.40 -15.85 -7.85
C LYS A 86 1.13 -14.59 -8.31
N LEU A 87 1.66 -13.78 -7.38
CA LEU A 87 2.46 -12.59 -7.72
C LEU A 87 3.64 -12.97 -8.63
N GLY A 88 4.32 -14.10 -8.37
CA GLY A 88 5.45 -14.55 -9.18
C GLY A 88 5.15 -14.69 -10.67
N ASN A 89 3.93 -15.10 -11.04
CA ASN A 89 3.50 -15.14 -12.45
C ASN A 89 3.12 -13.75 -12.99
N THR A 90 2.44 -12.95 -12.16
CA THR A 90 1.94 -11.63 -12.59
C THR A 90 3.05 -10.58 -12.76
N PHE A 91 4.13 -10.71 -11.99
CA PHE A 91 5.21 -9.71 -11.94
C PHE A 91 5.97 -9.57 -13.25
N LYS A 92 6.05 -10.64 -14.05
CA LYS A 92 6.62 -10.56 -15.41
C LYS A 92 5.90 -9.52 -16.27
N HIS A 93 4.57 -9.49 -16.24
CA HIS A 93 3.78 -8.53 -17.02
C HIS A 93 3.78 -7.15 -16.37
N PHE A 94 3.72 -7.11 -15.04
CA PHE A 94 3.78 -5.85 -14.30
C PHE A 94 5.12 -5.12 -14.51
N SER A 95 6.25 -5.83 -14.50
CA SER A 95 7.56 -5.23 -14.74
C SER A 95 7.67 -4.65 -16.15
N VAL A 96 7.13 -5.33 -17.16
CA VAL A 96 7.10 -4.81 -18.54
C VAL A 96 6.26 -3.53 -18.62
N PHE A 97 5.09 -3.51 -17.98
CA PHE A 97 4.24 -2.32 -17.91
C PHE A 97 4.95 -1.14 -17.23
N ILE A 98 5.51 -1.33 -16.04
CA ILE A 98 6.23 -0.28 -15.30
C ILE A 98 7.42 0.23 -16.10
N ASN A 99 8.24 -0.65 -16.67
CA ASN A 99 9.39 -0.24 -17.47
C ASN A 99 9.00 0.56 -18.72
N LYS A 100 7.83 0.29 -19.31
CA LYS A 100 7.35 0.95 -20.52
C LYS A 100 6.75 2.32 -20.24
N TYR A 101 5.86 2.42 -19.25
CA TYR A 101 5.05 3.61 -19.01
C TYR A 101 5.56 4.48 -17.86
N TYR A 102 6.40 3.94 -16.98
CA TYR A 102 6.82 4.57 -15.73
C TYR A 102 8.33 4.43 -15.49
N LYS A 103 9.13 4.39 -16.56
CA LYS A 103 10.59 4.19 -16.50
C LYS A 103 11.29 5.16 -15.54
N PHE A 104 10.91 6.44 -15.61
CA PHE A 104 11.51 7.55 -14.84
C PHE A 104 10.71 7.95 -13.61
N LEU A 105 9.79 7.09 -13.17
CA LEU A 105 8.98 7.36 -12.00
C LEU A 105 9.84 7.34 -10.73
N GLU A 106 9.78 8.38 -9.91
CA GLU A 106 10.55 8.43 -8.66
C GLU A 106 9.85 7.65 -7.53
N THR A 107 8.52 7.68 -7.48
CA THR A 107 7.69 7.02 -6.45
C THR A 107 6.27 6.77 -6.95
N PHE A 108 5.63 5.68 -6.52
CA PHE A 108 4.20 5.45 -6.74
C PHE A 108 3.31 6.47 -6.05
N ASN A 109 3.79 7.16 -5.01
CA ASN A 109 3.04 8.20 -4.31
C ASN A 109 2.59 9.34 -5.26
N SER A 110 3.39 9.60 -6.30
CA SER A 110 3.11 10.65 -7.28
C SER A 110 2.06 10.28 -8.34
N ILE A 111 1.58 9.04 -8.37
CA ILE A 111 0.71 8.54 -9.42
C ILE A 111 -0.75 8.59 -9.03
N ASP A 112 -1.60 9.13 -9.90
CA ASP A 112 -3.04 8.94 -9.79
C ASP A 112 -3.46 7.48 -10.06
N LYS A 113 -4.21 6.90 -9.12
CA LYS A 113 -4.56 5.48 -9.15
C LYS A 113 -5.55 5.16 -10.25
N GLU A 114 -6.50 6.04 -10.54
CA GLU A 114 -7.51 5.81 -11.57
C GLU A 114 -6.84 5.76 -12.95
N SER A 115 -6.01 6.77 -13.26
CA SER A 115 -5.21 6.82 -14.47
C SER A 115 -4.28 5.60 -14.62
N PHE A 116 -3.61 5.20 -13.53
CA PHE A 116 -2.76 4.02 -13.52
C PHE A 116 -3.55 2.74 -13.79
N SER A 117 -4.70 2.57 -13.13
CA SER A 117 -5.55 1.39 -13.25
C SER A 117 -6.09 1.26 -14.67
N LEU A 118 -6.56 2.37 -15.27
CA LEU A 118 -7.01 2.41 -16.65
C LEU A 118 -5.90 2.04 -17.63
N LYS A 119 -4.70 2.63 -17.49
CA LYS A 119 -3.54 2.32 -18.33
C LYS A 119 -3.11 0.86 -18.19
N PHE A 120 -3.10 0.33 -16.97
CA PHE A 120 -2.71 -1.04 -16.70
C PHE A 120 -3.73 -2.03 -17.28
N ASN A 121 -5.02 -1.80 -17.07
CA ASN A 121 -6.08 -2.62 -17.65
C ASN A 121 -6.03 -2.63 -19.18
N ASN A 122 -5.81 -1.47 -19.81
CA ASN A 122 -5.62 -1.37 -21.26
C ASN A 122 -4.39 -2.14 -21.74
N TYR A 123 -3.27 -2.06 -21.00
CA TYR A 123 -2.07 -2.85 -21.30
C TYR A 123 -2.36 -4.35 -21.26
N LEU A 124 -3.03 -4.84 -20.21
CA LEU A 124 -3.38 -6.26 -20.07
C LEU A 124 -4.26 -6.73 -21.24
N LEU A 125 -5.26 -5.92 -21.61
CA LEU A 125 -6.17 -6.21 -22.72
C LEU A 125 -5.42 -6.31 -24.06
N ILE A 126 -4.62 -5.30 -24.41
CA ILE A 126 -3.88 -5.25 -25.69
C ILE A 126 -2.89 -6.40 -25.83
N ASN A 127 -2.29 -6.85 -24.72
CA ASN A 127 -1.28 -7.90 -24.74
C ASN A 127 -1.86 -9.30 -24.50
N ASN A 128 -3.20 -9.46 -24.54
CA ASN A 128 -3.90 -10.73 -24.30
C ASN A 128 -3.44 -11.45 -23.01
N VAL A 129 -3.13 -10.67 -21.98
CA VAL A 129 -2.75 -11.20 -20.68
C VAL A 129 -4.03 -11.50 -19.92
N MET A 130 -4.34 -12.80 -19.73
CA MET A 130 -5.51 -13.25 -18.96
C MET A 130 -5.58 -12.50 -17.62
N THR A 131 -6.67 -11.75 -17.42
CA THR A 131 -6.88 -10.93 -16.23
C THR A 131 -7.23 -11.80 -15.03
N SER A 132 -6.21 -12.38 -14.39
CA SER A 132 -6.39 -12.96 -13.06
C SER A 132 -6.86 -11.87 -12.08
N GLN A 133 -7.67 -12.25 -11.09
CA GLN A 133 -8.12 -11.34 -10.04
C GLN A 133 -6.94 -10.67 -9.32
N GLU A 134 -5.81 -11.37 -9.25
CA GLU A 134 -4.58 -10.88 -8.65
C GLU A 134 -3.94 -9.74 -9.45
N MET A 135 -3.97 -9.78 -10.79
CA MET A 135 -3.52 -8.64 -11.61
C MET A 135 -4.38 -7.41 -11.35
N LYS A 136 -5.70 -7.57 -11.19
CA LYS A 136 -6.59 -6.46 -10.82
C LYS A 136 -6.31 -5.89 -9.42
N GLY A 137 -5.67 -6.67 -8.56
CA GLY A 137 -5.24 -6.25 -7.22
C GLY A 137 -3.94 -5.43 -7.20
N LEU A 138 -3.09 -5.52 -8.23
CA LEU A 138 -1.79 -4.82 -8.25
C LEU A 138 -1.88 -3.30 -8.08
N PRO A 139 -2.89 -2.58 -8.63
CA PRO A 139 -3.05 -1.15 -8.36
C PRO A 139 -3.21 -0.80 -6.87
N SER A 140 -3.52 -1.75 -5.97
CA SER A 140 -3.55 -1.51 -4.52
C SER A 140 -2.19 -1.14 -3.93
N ILE A 141 -1.08 -1.44 -4.62
CA ILE A 141 0.26 -0.96 -4.24
C ILE A 141 0.26 0.57 -4.14
N LEU A 142 -0.46 1.27 -5.03
CA LEU A 142 -0.49 2.73 -5.03
C LEU A 142 -1.16 3.28 -3.77
N ASP A 143 -2.25 2.68 -3.31
CA ASP A 143 -2.91 3.12 -2.07
C ASP A 143 -1.97 2.92 -0.88
N PHE A 144 -1.35 1.74 -0.79
CA PHE A 144 -0.43 1.43 0.29
C PHE A 144 0.76 2.40 0.34
N ILE A 145 1.37 2.69 -0.81
CA ILE A 145 2.49 3.63 -0.86
C ILE A 145 2.02 5.04 -0.54
N LYS A 146 0.87 5.48 -1.05
CA LYS A 146 0.31 6.80 -0.69
C LYS A 146 0.07 6.92 0.81
N ASP A 147 -0.59 5.93 1.41
CA ASP A 147 -0.88 5.91 2.84
C ASP A 147 0.41 5.91 3.68
N PHE A 148 1.46 5.25 3.21
CA PHE A 148 2.76 5.23 3.89
C PHE A 148 3.49 6.59 3.83
N TYR A 149 3.43 7.27 2.69
CA TYR A 149 4.05 8.58 2.51
C TYR A 149 3.20 9.74 3.06
N ASP A 150 1.96 9.50 3.46
CA ASP A 150 1.06 10.50 4.04
C ASP A 150 1.37 10.72 5.53
N ASP A 151 2.11 11.80 5.82
CA ASP A 151 2.54 12.21 7.16
C ASP A 151 1.50 13.04 7.92
N ARG A 152 0.37 13.35 7.29
CA ARG A 152 -0.71 14.09 7.94
C ARG A 152 -1.29 13.30 9.10
N GLU A 153 -1.68 13.99 10.16
CA GLU A 153 -2.46 13.35 11.23
C GLU A 153 -3.72 12.73 10.62
N GLU A 154 -4.17 11.60 11.17
CA GLU A 154 -5.34 10.91 10.64
C GLU A 154 -6.55 11.84 10.52
N THR A 155 -6.73 12.78 11.47
CA THR A 155 -7.83 13.75 11.47
C THR A 155 -7.71 14.88 10.43
N GLU A 156 -6.57 15.00 9.76
CA GLU A 156 -6.37 15.96 8.67
C GLU A 156 -6.76 15.36 7.31
N LYS A 157 -6.83 14.02 7.22
CA LYS A 157 -7.19 13.29 6.00
C LYS A 157 -8.68 13.40 5.69
N ASP A 158 -9.08 12.98 4.50
CA ASP A 158 -10.51 12.93 4.10
C ASP A 158 -11.13 11.55 4.35
N ILE A 159 -10.33 10.56 4.70
CA ILE A 159 -10.78 9.27 5.19
C ILE A 159 -10.04 9.03 6.51
N TRP A 160 -10.78 8.84 7.60
CA TRP A 160 -10.20 8.57 8.91
C TRP A 160 -10.46 7.13 9.28
N TYR A 161 -9.42 6.41 9.67
CA TYR A 161 -9.51 5.09 10.27
C TYR A 161 -9.39 5.19 11.78
N SER A 162 -10.36 4.63 12.49
CA SER A 162 -10.41 4.69 13.96
C SER A 162 -9.13 4.19 14.64
N LYS A 163 -8.54 3.12 14.09
CA LYS A 163 -7.27 2.53 14.55
C LYS A 163 -6.05 3.45 14.45
N ASN A 164 -6.11 4.48 13.60
CA ASN A 164 -5.02 5.42 13.37
C ASN A 164 -5.20 6.73 14.16
N ILE A 165 -6.32 6.91 14.85
CA ILE A 165 -6.57 8.10 15.67
C ILE A 165 -6.08 7.84 17.10
N ASN A 166 -5.07 8.58 17.53
CA ASN A 166 -4.54 8.49 18.89
C ASN A 166 -5.65 8.72 19.94
N GLY A 167 -5.81 7.77 20.86
CA GLY A 167 -6.81 7.83 21.93
C GLY A 167 -8.22 7.37 21.55
N ALA A 168 -8.47 6.98 20.29
CA ALA A 168 -9.76 6.41 19.90
C ALA A 168 -9.97 5.00 20.51
N LYS A 169 -11.07 4.80 21.24
CA LYS A 169 -11.47 3.48 21.74
C LYS A 169 -12.21 2.70 20.65
N ILE A 170 -11.57 1.64 20.15
CA ILE A 170 -12.16 0.73 19.15
C ILE A 170 -12.99 -0.34 19.89
N PRO A 171 -14.30 -0.44 19.65
CA PRO A 171 -15.12 -1.48 20.26
C PRO A 171 -14.75 -2.86 19.71
N ALA A 172 -14.66 -3.87 20.59
CA ALA A 172 -14.34 -5.26 20.24
C ALA A 172 -15.28 -5.88 19.18
N SER A 173 -16.51 -5.37 19.05
CA SER A 173 -17.53 -5.86 18.12
C SER A 173 -17.57 -5.13 16.77
N GLY A 174 -16.88 -4.00 16.60
CA GLY A 174 -16.96 -3.17 15.39
C GLY A 174 -15.82 -3.36 14.39
N ALA A 175 -14.73 -4.02 14.80
CA ALA A 175 -13.45 -3.95 14.09
C ALA A 175 -13.13 -5.09 13.13
N ASN A 176 -14.02 -6.06 12.95
CA ASN A 176 -13.69 -7.27 12.19
C ASN A 176 -13.78 -7.11 10.67
N ASN A 177 -14.38 -6.02 10.17
CA ASN A 177 -14.48 -5.75 8.73
C ASN A 177 -13.96 -4.33 8.44
N GLY A 178 -12.95 -4.22 7.56
CA GLY A 178 -12.25 -2.96 7.24
C GLY A 178 -13.13 -1.83 6.69
N VAL A 179 -14.40 -2.11 6.35
CA VAL A 179 -15.38 -1.12 5.89
C VAL A 179 -16.06 -0.39 7.05
N ASN A 180 -16.17 -1.01 8.23
CA ASN A 180 -16.96 -0.52 9.37
C ASN A 180 -16.16 0.31 10.38
N ASN A 181 -14.94 0.74 10.02
CA ASN A 181 -14.02 1.42 10.93
C ASN A 181 -13.44 2.71 10.33
N GLN A 182 -14.11 3.26 9.32
CA GLN A 182 -13.68 4.48 8.63
C GLN A 182 -14.77 5.54 8.59
N LEU A 183 -14.37 6.81 8.73
CA LEU A 183 -15.17 7.97 8.36
C LEU A 183 -14.67 8.49 7.02
N ASN A 184 -15.52 8.47 5.99
CA ASN A 184 -15.17 9.00 4.67
C ASN A 184 -15.87 10.35 4.43
N PHE A 185 -15.09 11.43 4.43
CA PHE A 185 -15.54 12.80 4.18
C PHE A 185 -15.45 13.20 2.70
N SER A 186 -14.97 12.31 1.82
CA SER A 186 -14.77 12.58 0.39
C SER A 186 -16.09 12.83 -0.34
N THR A 187 -17.19 12.26 0.14
CA THR A 187 -18.55 12.44 -0.38
C THR A 187 -19.19 13.77 0.06
N ILE A 188 -18.60 14.45 1.05
CA ILE A 188 -19.09 15.72 1.56
C ILE A 188 -18.65 16.85 0.62
N PRO A 189 -19.55 17.78 0.26
CA PRO A 189 -19.19 18.95 -0.54
C PRO A 189 -18.04 19.72 0.12
N ILE A 190 -17.07 20.14 -0.70
CA ILE A 190 -15.80 20.72 -0.24
C ILE A 190 -16.00 21.90 0.72
N TYR A 191 -17.06 22.69 0.53
CA TYR A 191 -17.40 23.83 1.37
C TYR A 191 -17.71 23.45 2.83
N TYR A 192 -18.31 22.28 3.06
CA TYR A 192 -18.71 21.82 4.40
C TYR A 192 -17.74 20.81 5.02
N ARG A 193 -16.85 20.22 4.20
CA ARG A 193 -15.97 19.12 4.60
C ARG A 193 -15.17 19.45 5.86
N GLU A 194 -14.51 20.60 5.88
CA GLU A 194 -13.67 21.01 7.01
C GLU A 194 -14.49 21.33 8.27
N THR A 195 -15.68 21.92 8.11
CA THR A 195 -16.59 22.17 9.24
C THR A 195 -17.04 20.86 9.88
N ILE A 196 -17.39 19.86 9.08
CA ILE A 196 -17.82 18.55 9.55
C ILE A 196 -16.64 17.80 10.19
N LYS A 197 -15.45 17.81 9.56
CA LYS A 197 -14.22 17.25 10.15
C LYS A 197 -13.92 17.87 11.52
N LYS A 198 -13.99 19.19 11.66
CA LYS A 198 -13.81 19.86 12.96
C LYS A 198 -14.81 19.37 14.00
N TYR A 199 -16.09 19.27 13.65
CA TYR A 199 -17.12 18.74 14.54
C TYR A 199 -16.78 17.32 15.03
N PHE A 200 -16.47 16.38 14.12
CA PHE A 200 -16.08 15.03 14.50
C PHE A 200 -14.79 14.98 15.32
N LYS A 201 -13.78 15.80 14.99
CA LYS A 201 -12.54 15.91 15.77
C LYS A 201 -12.85 16.32 17.21
N THR A 202 -13.77 17.26 17.45
CA THR A 202 -14.18 17.63 18.81
C THR A 202 -14.85 16.50 19.58
N ILE A 203 -15.65 15.65 18.91
CA ILE A 203 -16.29 14.49 19.56
C ILE A 203 -15.25 13.46 19.98
N ILE A 204 -14.29 13.17 19.10
CA ILE A 204 -13.27 12.14 19.33
C ILE A 204 -12.25 12.60 20.39
N THR A 205 -11.90 13.89 20.41
CA THR A 205 -10.91 14.45 21.35
C THR A 205 -11.48 14.84 22.71
N LYS A 206 -12.75 15.25 22.79
CA LYS A 206 -13.43 15.50 24.07
C LYS A 206 -13.91 14.17 24.68
N LYS A 207 -13.01 13.40 25.33
CA LYS A 207 -13.29 12.69 26.61
C LYS A 207 -12.21 11.70 27.06
N VAL A 208 -11.51 12.10 28.13
CA VAL A 208 -11.06 11.25 29.26
C VAL A 208 -12.28 10.69 30.04
N GLY A 209 -13.35 10.27 29.35
CA GLY A 209 -14.62 9.97 29.99
C GLY A 209 -15.70 9.45 29.04
N ILE A 210 -15.59 8.17 28.66
CA ILE A 210 -16.69 7.34 28.14
C ILE A 210 -17.41 7.94 26.91
N ILE A 211 -16.84 7.70 25.73
CA ILE A 211 -17.60 7.48 24.49
C ILE A 211 -16.97 6.27 23.80
N VAL A 212 -17.78 5.24 23.58
CA VAL A 212 -17.44 4.14 22.66
C VAL A 212 -17.75 4.68 21.27
N VAL A 213 -16.72 4.91 20.46
CA VAL A 213 -16.95 5.34 19.07
C VAL A 213 -17.41 4.11 18.29
N ARG A 214 -18.73 4.00 18.12
CA ARG A 214 -19.33 3.05 17.18
C ARG A 214 -19.44 3.77 15.84
N PHE A 215 -18.68 3.30 14.87
CA PHE A 215 -18.86 3.62 13.46
C PHE A 215 -19.84 2.63 12.84
#